data_AF-A0A2N7W941-F1
#
_entry.id   AF-A0A2N7W941-F1
#
_cell.length_a   1.000
_cell.length_b   1.000
_cell.length_c   1.000
_cell.angle_alpha   90.00
_cell.angle_beta   90.00
_cell.angle_gamma   90.00
#
_symmetry.space_group_name_H-M   'P 1'
#
loop_
_entity.id
_entity.type
_entity.pdbx_description
1 polymer ?
#
loop_
_entity_poly.entity_id
_entity_poly.type
_entity_poly.pdbx_seq_one_letter_code
_entity_poly.pdbx_strand_id
1 'polypeptide(L)'
;MTDECRDVGACNTVFFKERNGQRILCGTNTDVIGIRDSFFYNVKDPAFTYHDRPALVIGGGGAARSAIYALRKWMNVKEIYLVNRDASEVEAVIRDCTSRGYGEGLLHIATAEQARSVEGPG
;
A
#
# COMPACT_ATOMS: atom_id res chain seq x y z
N MET A 1 17.39 6.69 1.09
CA MET A 1 16.07 6.02 1.21
C MET A 1 16.11 4.69 0.47
N THR A 2 15.34 3.71 0.92
CA THR A 2 14.99 2.50 0.16
C THR A 2 13.91 2.80 -0.88
N ASP A 3 13.60 1.85 -1.77
CA ASP A 3 12.61 2.03 -2.84
C ASP A 3 11.20 2.19 -2.28
N GLU A 4 10.79 1.31 -1.37
CA GLU A 4 9.47 1.38 -0.72
C GLU A 4 9.27 2.70 0.06
N CYS A 5 10.33 3.24 0.64
CA CYS A 5 10.28 4.52 1.33
C CYS A 5 10.13 5.70 0.35
N ARG A 6 10.84 5.65 -0.78
CA ARG A 6 10.70 6.65 -1.85
C ARG A 6 9.29 6.61 -2.41
N ASP A 7 8.80 5.43 -2.77
CA ASP A 7 7.52 5.24 -3.42
C ASP A 7 6.36 5.55 -2.48
N VAL A 8 6.34 5.07 -1.24
CA VAL A 8 5.29 5.49 -0.30
C VAL A 8 5.34 7.00 0.00
N GLY A 9 6.51 7.62 -0.15
CA GLY A 9 6.72 9.03 0.17
C GLY A 9 6.71 9.29 1.68
N ALA A 10 6.97 8.26 2.48
CA ALA A 10 7.03 8.35 3.94
C ALA A 10 8.16 7.47 4.48
N CYS A 11 8.84 7.97 5.52
CA CYS A 11 9.92 7.29 6.21
C CYS A 11 9.53 7.14 7.68
N ASN A 12 9.37 5.91 8.16
CA ASN A 12 9.06 5.62 9.57
C ASN A 12 10.29 5.11 10.33
N THR A 13 11.34 4.69 9.62
CA THR A 13 12.52 4.03 10.20
C THR A 13 13.79 4.59 9.61
N VAL A 14 14.72 5.01 10.47
CA VAL A 14 16.04 5.49 10.07
C VAL A 14 17.11 4.60 10.69
N PHE A 15 18.06 4.19 9.88
CA PHE A 15 19.15 3.32 10.29
C PHE A 15 20.46 3.72 9.62
N PHE A 16 21.56 3.21 10.13
CA PHE A 16 22.89 3.54 9.62
C PHE A 16 23.44 2.37 8.82
N LYS A 17 24.10 2.69 7.70
CA LYS A 17 24.98 1.77 6.98
C LYS A 17 26.38 2.35 6.96
N GLU A 18 27.36 1.49 6.73
CA GLU A 18 28.73 1.92 6.44
C GLU A 18 28.99 1.76 4.94
N ARG A 19 29.59 2.77 4.32
CA ARG A 19 30.03 2.73 2.93
C ARG A 19 31.36 3.45 2.82
N ASN A 20 32.40 2.75 2.35
CA ASN A 20 33.76 3.27 2.21
C ASN A 20 34.30 3.88 3.52
N GLY A 21 34.09 3.22 4.67
CA GLY A 21 34.52 3.72 5.98
C GLY A 21 33.71 4.91 6.53
N GLN A 22 32.66 5.33 5.83
CA GLN A 22 31.78 6.44 6.26
C GLN A 22 30.40 5.92 6.67
N ARG A 23 29.90 6.45 7.78
CA ARG A 23 28.54 6.20 8.26
C ARG A 23 27.54 7.00 7.43
N ILE A 24 26.62 6.31 6.77
CA ILE A 24 25.56 6.90 5.97
C ILE A 24 24.19 6.71 6.63
N LEU A 25 23.34 7.74 6.56
CA LEU A 25 21.97 7.71 7.06
C LEU A 25 21.03 7.14 5.99
N CYS A 26 20.31 6.07 6.32
CA CYS A 26 19.37 5.40 5.44
C CYS A 26 17.96 5.45 6.06
N GLY A 27 16.97 5.93 5.31
CA GLY A 27 15.56 5.79 5.68
C GLY A 27 14.89 4.64 4.93
N THR A 28 13.95 3.97 5.60
CA THR A 28 13.07 2.93 5.08
C THR A 28 11.64 3.12 5.63
N ASN A 29 10.69 2.36 5.09
CA ASN A 29 9.32 2.30 5.59
C ASN A 29 8.96 0.85 5.93
N THR A 30 9.02 0.51 7.20
CA THR A 30 8.75 -0.84 7.70
C THR A 30 7.25 -1.15 7.82
N ASP A 31 6.36 -0.17 7.73
CA ASP A 31 4.91 -0.42 7.72
C ASP A 31 4.54 -1.32 6.55
N VAL A 32 5.16 -1.10 5.39
CA VAL A 32 4.96 -1.92 4.18
C VAL A 32 5.27 -3.39 4.44
N ILE A 33 6.38 -3.65 5.14
CA ILE A 33 6.84 -4.98 5.50
C ILE A 33 5.85 -5.60 6.50
N GLY A 34 5.51 -4.86 7.56
CA GLY A 34 4.58 -5.32 8.58
C GLY A 34 3.21 -5.69 8.01
N ILE A 35 2.68 -4.90 7.06
CA ILE A 35 1.40 -5.19 6.40
C ILE A 35 1.51 -6.48 5.59
N ARG A 36 2.50 -6.61 4.68
CA ARG A 36 2.69 -7.82 3.87
C ARG A 36 2.80 -9.06 4.75
N ASP A 37 3.68 -9.01 5.75
CA ASP A 37 3.99 -10.16 6.60
C ASP A 37 2.81 -10.55 7.48
N SER A 38 2.01 -9.58 7.93
CA SER A 38 0.76 -9.85 8.65
C SER A 38 -0.25 -10.63 7.81
N PHE A 39 -0.29 -10.44 6.48
CA PHE A 39 -1.14 -11.27 5.62
C PHE A 39 -0.50 -12.62 5.29
N PHE A 40 0.79 -12.64 4.97
CA PHE A 40 1.47 -13.84 4.47
C PHE A 40 1.66 -14.90 5.54
N TYR A 41 1.93 -14.52 6.79
CA TYR A 41 2.18 -15.49 7.87
C TYR A 41 0.91 -16.15 8.41
N ASN A 42 -0.27 -15.68 8.02
CA ASN A 42 -1.55 -16.19 8.52
C ASN A 42 -2.25 -17.14 7.54
N VAL A 43 -1.64 -17.48 6.41
CA VAL A 43 -2.22 -18.37 5.38
C VAL A 43 -1.20 -19.38 4.86
N LYS A 44 -1.69 -20.53 4.36
CA LYS A 44 -0.82 -21.60 3.84
C LYS A 44 -0.23 -21.28 2.47
N ASP A 45 -1.01 -20.65 1.59
CA ASP A 45 -0.61 -20.28 0.24
C ASP A 45 -1.01 -18.82 -0.05
N PRO A 46 -0.12 -17.86 0.23
CA PRO A 46 -0.40 -16.44 0.01
C PRO A 46 -0.68 -16.09 -1.45
N ALA A 47 -0.03 -16.76 -2.39
CA ALA A 47 -0.20 -16.49 -3.81
C ALA A 47 -1.63 -16.86 -4.25
N PHE A 48 -2.07 -18.07 -3.91
CA PHE A 48 -3.45 -18.48 -4.16
C PHE A 48 -4.47 -17.61 -3.41
N THR A 49 -4.13 -17.15 -2.21
CA THR A 49 -5.08 -16.42 -1.37
C THR A 49 -5.29 -14.97 -1.80
N TYR A 50 -4.24 -14.27 -2.26
CA TYR A 50 -4.26 -12.82 -2.43
C TYR A 50 -4.00 -12.32 -3.86
N HIS A 51 -3.25 -13.06 -4.68
CA HIS A 51 -2.88 -12.57 -6.01
C HIS A 51 -4.12 -12.40 -6.90
N ASP A 52 -4.12 -11.33 -7.67
CA ASP A 52 -5.15 -10.97 -8.65
C ASP A 52 -6.57 -10.81 -8.08
N ARG A 53 -6.71 -10.80 -6.75
CA ARG A 53 -7.97 -10.54 -6.04
C ARG A 53 -8.13 -9.07 -5.68
N PRO A 54 -9.35 -8.58 -5.44
CA PRO A 54 -9.56 -7.25 -4.89
C PRO A 54 -9.18 -7.16 -3.41
N ALA A 55 -8.81 -5.96 -2.95
CA ALA A 55 -8.57 -5.64 -1.55
C ALA A 55 -9.28 -4.35 -1.14
N LEU A 56 -9.47 -4.14 0.16
CA LEU A 56 -10.03 -2.92 0.73
C LEU A 56 -9.04 -2.25 1.68
N VAL A 57 -8.83 -0.95 1.50
CA VAL A 57 -8.10 -0.09 2.43
C VAL A 57 -9.05 0.98 2.95
N ILE A 58 -9.11 1.11 4.27
CA ILE A 58 -9.93 2.11 4.95
C ILE A 58 -9.00 3.20 5.51
N GLY A 59 -9.23 4.46 5.10
CA GLY A 59 -8.45 5.64 5.47
C GLY A 59 -7.67 6.27 4.30
N GLY A 60 -7.32 7.56 4.44
CA GLY A 60 -6.62 8.36 3.42
C GLY A 60 -5.22 8.87 3.82
N GLY A 61 -4.64 8.37 4.92
CA GLY A 61 -3.38 8.86 5.49
C GLY A 61 -2.10 8.16 5.00
N GLY A 62 -0.97 8.43 5.67
CA GLY A 62 0.33 7.84 5.34
C GLY A 62 0.37 6.29 5.42
N ALA A 63 -0.31 5.72 6.42
CA ALA A 63 -0.45 4.27 6.55
C ALA A 63 -1.24 3.64 5.38
N ALA A 64 -2.24 4.35 4.84
CA ALA A 64 -2.99 3.88 3.68
C ALA A 64 -2.07 3.77 2.44
N ARG A 65 -1.16 4.73 2.24
CA ARG A 65 -0.16 4.63 1.15
C ARG A 65 0.80 3.45 1.35
N SER A 66 1.24 3.17 2.58
CA SER A 66 2.04 1.97 2.88
C SER A 66 1.27 0.69 2.56
N ALA A 67 -0.02 0.62 2.91
CA ALA A 67 -0.90 -0.52 2.63
C ALA A 67 -1.08 -0.74 1.12
N ILE A 68 -1.39 0.32 0.38
CA ILE A 68 -1.56 0.27 -1.09
C ILE A 68 -0.28 -0.22 -1.75
N TYR A 69 0.88 0.30 -1.34
CA TYR A 69 2.17 -0.15 -1.87
C TYR A 69 2.38 -1.64 -1.60
N ALA A 70 2.17 -2.11 -0.35
CA ALA A 70 2.33 -3.52 0.00
C ALA A 70 1.43 -4.43 -0.86
N LEU A 71 0.13 -4.10 -0.90
CA LEU A 71 -0.88 -4.84 -1.66
C LEU A 71 -0.52 -4.91 -3.16
N ARG A 72 -0.20 -3.77 -3.76
CA ARG A 72 0.07 -3.66 -5.19
C ARG A 72 1.41 -4.25 -5.61
N LYS A 73 2.51 -3.82 -4.97
CA LYS A 73 3.86 -4.14 -5.42
C LYS A 73 4.35 -5.50 -4.91
N TRP A 74 3.93 -5.92 -3.72
CA TRP A 74 4.48 -7.11 -3.07
C TRP A 74 3.48 -8.25 -2.91
N MET A 75 2.18 -7.99 -3.02
CA MET A 75 1.13 -9.01 -2.88
C MET A 75 0.31 -9.23 -4.16
N ASN A 76 0.69 -8.58 -5.28
CA ASN A 76 0.06 -8.71 -6.59
C ASN A 76 -1.47 -8.57 -6.58
N VAL A 77 -2.00 -7.67 -5.76
CA VAL A 77 -3.44 -7.36 -5.71
C VAL A 77 -3.81 -6.53 -6.95
N LYS A 78 -4.91 -6.91 -7.63
CA LYS A 78 -5.30 -6.30 -8.91
C LYS A 78 -6.12 -5.02 -8.74
N GLU A 79 -7.07 -5.02 -7.82
CA GLU A 79 -7.95 -3.89 -7.55
C GLU A 79 -7.89 -3.56 -6.05
N ILE A 80 -7.78 -2.27 -5.73
CA ILE A 80 -7.74 -1.82 -4.34
C ILE A 80 -8.80 -0.76 -4.15
N TYR A 81 -9.83 -1.11 -3.41
CA TYR A 81 -10.88 -0.20 -3.02
C TYR A 81 -10.42 0.67 -1.86
N LEU A 82 -10.65 1.96 -1.99
CA LEU A 82 -10.35 2.96 -0.97
C LEU A 82 -11.67 3.45 -0.39
N VAL A 83 -11.79 3.40 0.93
CA VAL A 83 -12.93 3.97 1.65
C VAL A 83 -12.40 4.96 2.66
N ASN A 84 -12.83 6.22 2.55
CA ASN A 84 -12.51 7.24 3.53
C ASN A 84 -13.64 8.26 3.61
N ARG A 85 -13.79 8.92 4.75
CA ARG A 85 -14.81 9.95 4.93
C ARG A 85 -14.53 11.17 4.05
N ASP A 86 -13.27 11.56 3.94
CA ASP A 86 -12.86 12.71 3.14
C ASP A 86 -12.44 12.22 1.75
N ALA A 87 -13.23 12.60 0.73
CA ALA A 87 -12.97 12.25 -0.65
C ALA A 87 -11.68 12.89 -1.19
N SER A 88 -11.33 14.09 -0.72
CA SER A 88 -10.13 14.79 -1.17
C SER A 88 -8.85 14.08 -0.73
N GLU A 89 -8.86 13.43 0.44
CA GLU A 89 -7.75 12.58 0.88
C GLU A 89 -7.60 11.35 -0.01
N VAL A 90 -8.71 10.73 -0.43
CA VAL A 90 -8.67 9.57 -1.35
C VAL A 90 -8.12 9.99 -2.70
N GLU A 91 -8.60 11.11 -3.24
CA GLU A 91 -8.10 11.65 -4.52
C GLU A 91 -6.61 11.97 -4.45
N ALA A 92 -6.13 12.52 -3.33
CA ALA A 92 -4.71 12.78 -3.11
C ALA A 92 -3.89 11.48 -3.09
N VAL A 93 -4.37 10.46 -2.37
CA VAL A 93 -3.72 9.13 -2.34
C VAL A 93 -3.66 8.51 -3.73
N ILE A 94 -4.77 8.51 -4.49
CA ILE A 94 -4.81 7.96 -5.85
C ILE A 94 -3.83 8.72 -6.76
N ARG A 95 -3.82 10.05 -6.69
CA ARG A 95 -2.92 10.89 -7.48
C ARG A 95 -1.45 10.60 -7.15
N ASP A 96 -1.11 10.51 -5.87
CA ASP A 96 0.25 10.19 -5.42
C ASP A 96 0.69 8.81 -5.95
N CYS A 97 -0.11 7.78 -5.74
CA CYS A 97 0.19 6.43 -6.22
C CYS A 97 0.28 6.36 -7.75
N THR A 98 -0.57 7.09 -8.47
CA THR A 98 -0.54 7.18 -9.93
C THR A 98 0.74 7.83 -10.42
N SER A 99 1.15 8.95 -9.82
CA SER A 99 2.40 9.66 -10.17
C SER A 99 3.66 8.80 -9.99
N ARG A 100 3.56 7.73 -9.20
CA ARG A 100 4.65 6.79 -8.87
C ARG A 100 4.52 5.45 -9.59
N GLY A 101 3.55 5.34 -10.51
CA GLY A 101 3.40 4.18 -11.39
C GLY A 101 2.76 2.96 -10.73
N TYR A 102 1.90 3.15 -9.73
CA TYR A 102 1.15 2.05 -9.11
C TYR A 102 -0.28 2.42 -8.68
N GLY A 103 -0.85 3.46 -9.30
CA GLY A 103 -2.22 3.92 -9.05
C GLY A 103 -3.30 3.26 -9.91
N GLU A 104 -2.94 2.42 -10.88
CA GLU A 104 -3.91 1.65 -11.66
C GLU A 104 -4.76 0.77 -10.74
N GLY A 105 -6.06 0.64 -11.02
CA GLY A 105 -6.99 -0.19 -10.23
C GLY A 105 -7.28 0.32 -8.81
N LEU A 106 -6.89 1.55 -8.46
CA LEU A 106 -7.36 2.20 -7.22
C LEU A 106 -8.74 2.82 -7.45
N LEU A 107 -9.71 2.44 -6.64
CA LEU A 107 -11.11 2.87 -6.80
C LEU A 107 -11.67 3.41 -5.48
N HIS A 108 -12.18 4.63 -5.49
CA HIS A 108 -12.89 5.18 -4.34
C HIS A 108 -14.32 4.60 -4.27
N ILE A 109 -14.62 3.88 -3.19
CA ILE A 109 -15.96 3.41 -2.87
C ILE A 109 -16.57 4.36 -1.83
N ALA A 110 -17.36 5.33 -2.30
CA ALA A 110 -17.96 6.37 -1.47
C ALA A 110 -19.37 6.01 -1.00
N THR A 111 -20.05 5.08 -1.68
CA THR A 111 -21.44 4.72 -1.35
C THR A 111 -21.63 3.20 -1.22
N ALA A 112 -22.66 2.82 -0.47
CA ALA A 112 -23.06 1.42 -0.34
C ALA A 112 -23.54 0.82 -1.68
N GLU A 113 -24.03 1.64 -2.60
CA GLU A 113 -24.42 1.20 -3.95
C GLU A 113 -23.19 0.83 -4.78
N GLN A 114 -22.14 1.66 -4.76
CA GLN A 114 -20.87 1.35 -5.40
C GLN A 114 -20.27 0.06 -4.82
N ALA A 115 -20.29 -0.09 -3.50
CA ALA A 115 -19.81 -1.31 -2.83
C ALA A 115 -20.53 -2.58 -3.29
N ARG A 116 -21.83 -2.49 -3.61
CA ARG A 116 -22.63 -3.62 -4.13
C ARG A 116 -22.36 -3.93 -5.60
N SER A 117 -21.76 -3.00 -6.36
CA SER A 117 -21.49 -3.15 -7.79
C SER A 117 -20.11 -3.74 -8.13
N VAL A 118 -19.24 -3.91 -7.14
CA VAL A 118 -17.87 -4.39 -7.31
C VAL A 118 -17.69 -5.79 -6.71
N GLU A 119 -16.67 -6.52 -7.15
CA GLU A 119 -16.33 -7.83 -6.56
C GLU A 119 -15.89 -7.64 -5.10
N GLY A 120 -16.37 -8.50 -4.20
CA GLY A 120 -16.01 -8.45 -2.79
C GLY A 120 -14.55 -8.88 -2.55
N PRO A 121 -13.78 -8.19 -1.68
CA PRO A 121 -12.39 -8.55 -1.36
C PRO A 121 -12.24 -9.83 -0.51
N GLY A 122 -13.33 -10.49 -0.14
CA GLY A 122 -13.35 -11.71 0.69
C GLY A 122 -14.77 -12.10 1.09
#